data_AF-A0A2E0VV86-F1
#
_entry.id   AF-A0A2E0VV86-F1
#
_cell.length_a   1.000
_cell.length_b   1.000
_cell.length_c   1.000
_cell.angle_alpha   90.00
_cell.angle_beta   90.00
_cell.angle_gamma   90.00
#
_symmetry.space_group_name_H-M   'P 1'
#
loop_
_entity.id
_entity.type
_entity.pdbx_description
1 polymer ?
#
loop_
_entity_poly.entity_id
_entity_poly.type
_entity_poly.pdbx_seq_one_letter_code
_entity_poly.pdbx_strand_id
1 'polypeptide(L)'
;MRNLLLFLSLFSSSIALSQSPDTLWQYWHKNHGLSASDSLSLVKLQVFDNDMRSLQGVRVCLREEGIGTLRCGLSGTKGEVFFLLPRASEHRVDAGDEPGIRSIKLPDAPNLRSIYSITVTPTLFSETVSNDTIVQAIDPRQQPTTARVLAKITVVNLDREPLAAEQLFFRARRTSFVYRCATDEKGRAVLMLPKEDTYCLSTIVHDSLHCFDLPAGKMKGTMRLSFRTIGTEEFLRRKKERERLAAERDSLYRLERARDSLRLLADSLPVGLIEEDFMLGLSLGARPEQIVKNIERRAEAEKELLEKDPQYYEKSGEEIKAAFFRNRNRWADKVIVTDLTGSMKPYMDQVLVWQALQRSQKLDDRYLFFNDGDAAADNHEALGQAGGLHFTEGDELEEVLLKMRETVLAGFGGSSPENDLEALLAGAASLNPGDELVLIADNYSDVWDIELLKNLNVPVHIILAGTRYGVNEQYLEIAWKTGGSVHTLTQDIEELKKLAEGDTIEIGAYRYRMSNGKFLKISGT
;
A
#
# COMPACT_ATOMS: atom_id res chain seq x y z
N MET A 1 -13.43 -16.09 -62.95
CA MET A 1 -14.28 -15.79 -61.78
C MET A 1 -13.37 -15.46 -60.61
N ARG A 2 -13.74 -14.45 -59.83
CA ARG A 2 -12.89 -13.61 -58.96
C ARG A 2 -12.25 -14.34 -57.78
N ASN A 3 -11.00 -13.95 -57.50
CA ASN A 3 -10.26 -14.15 -56.25
C ASN A 3 -10.97 -13.45 -55.08
N LEU A 4 -11.04 -14.13 -53.92
CA LEU A 4 -11.44 -13.56 -52.63
C LEU A 4 -10.22 -13.62 -51.69
N LEU A 5 -9.52 -12.49 -51.55
CA LEU A 5 -8.57 -12.25 -50.46
C LEU A 5 -9.36 -11.71 -49.26
N LEU A 6 -9.30 -12.42 -48.14
CA LEU A 6 -9.72 -11.92 -46.83
C LEU A 6 -8.68 -10.90 -46.34
N PHE A 7 -9.04 -9.62 -46.34
CA PHE A 7 -8.35 -8.60 -45.55
C PHE A 7 -9.15 -8.41 -44.25
N LEU A 8 -8.58 -8.84 -43.12
CA LEU A 8 -9.02 -8.38 -41.79
C LEU A 8 -8.63 -6.90 -41.69
N SER A 9 -9.63 -6.02 -41.65
CA SER A 9 -9.44 -4.62 -41.23
C SER A 9 -9.87 -4.49 -39.77
N LEU A 10 -8.95 -3.97 -38.97
CA LEU A 10 -9.12 -3.59 -37.57
C LEU A 10 -10.22 -2.53 -37.45
N PHE A 11 -11.26 -2.81 -36.68
CA PHE A 11 -12.21 -1.79 -36.25
C PHE A 11 -11.56 -0.93 -35.16
N SER A 12 -11.24 0.31 -35.51
CA SER A 12 -11.06 1.39 -34.55
C SER A 12 -12.43 1.74 -33.95
N SER A 13 -12.69 1.30 -32.73
CA SER A 13 -13.90 1.65 -31.98
C SER A 13 -13.82 3.09 -31.48
N SER A 14 -14.11 4.05 -32.35
CA SER A 14 -14.58 5.36 -31.90
C SER A 14 -15.92 5.17 -31.20
N ILE A 15 -15.97 5.45 -29.89
CA ILE A 15 -17.19 5.45 -29.08
C ILE A 15 -18.15 6.47 -29.71
N ALA A 16 -19.11 5.98 -30.48
CA ALA A 16 -20.28 6.76 -30.87
C ALA A 16 -21.17 6.86 -29.62
N LEU A 17 -21.36 8.08 -29.09
CA LEU A 17 -22.40 8.34 -28.10
C LEU A 17 -23.73 7.82 -28.65
N SER A 18 -24.32 6.79 -28.03
CA SER A 18 -25.70 6.39 -28.34
C SER A 18 -26.63 7.53 -27.92
N GLN A 19 -27.34 8.10 -28.88
CA GLN A 19 -28.28 9.20 -28.68
C GLN A 19 -29.52 8.70 -27.92
N SER A 20 -29.94 9.42 -26.88
CA SER A 20 -31.27 9.20 -26.29
C SER A 20 -32.36 9.76 -27.23
N PRO A 21 -33.56 9.16 -27.29
CA PRO A 21 -34.66 9.62 -28.16
C PRO A 21 -35.10 11.08 -27.95
N ASP A 22 -34.77 11.68 -26.80
CA ASP A 22 -35.26 12.99 -26.35
C ASP A 22 -34.27 14.15 -26.59
N THR A 23 -33.15 13.90 -27.27
CA THR A 23 -32.14 14.93 -27.58
C THR A 23 -32.31 15.51 -28.98
N LEU A 24 -32.71 16.78 -29.08
CA LEU A 24 -32.85 17.52 -30.33
C LEU A 24 -31.57 18.31 -30.63
N TRP A 25 -30.89 17.96 -31.72
CA TRP A 25 -29.74 18.72 -32.20
C TRP A 25 -30.15 19.88 -33.10
N GLN A 26 -29.62 21.06 -32.80
CA GLN A 26 -29.99 22.36 -33.32
C GLN A 26 -28.72 23.09 -33.74
N TYR A 27 -28.23 22.81 -34.95
CA TYR A 27 -27.02 23.40 -35.50
C TYR A 27 -27.34 24.68 -36.29
N TRP A 28 -27.56 25.79 -35.57
CA TRP A 28 -27.97 27.04 -36.21
C TRP A 28 -27.08 28.24 -35.93
N HIS A 29 -26.83 29.01 -36.99
CA HIS A 29 -26.02 30.23 -37.00
C HIS A 29 -26.79 31.38 -37.66
N LYS A 30 -26.22 32.59 -37.60
CA LYS A 30 -26.85 33.84 -38.08
C LYS A 30 -27.41 33.74 -39.51
N ASN A 31 -26.80 32.92 -40.37
CA ASN A 31 -27.15 32.82 -41.79
C ASN A 31 -28.27 31.81 -42.09
N HIS A 32 -28.76 31.05 -41.10
CA HIS A 32 -29.80 30.04 -41.31
C HIS A 32 -31.24 30.58 -41.28
N GLY A 33 -31.43 31.91 -41.26
CA GLY A 33 -32.73 32.54 -41.50
C GLY A 33 -33.84 32.21 -40.49
N LEU A 34 -33.49 31.76 -39.27
CA LEU A 34 -34.48 31.41 -38.24
C LEU A 34 -35.28 32.63 -37.78
N SER A 35 -36.58 32.43 -37.59
CA SER A 35 -37.50 33.41 -37.02
C SER A 35 -38.27 32.82 -35.84
N ALA A 36 -38.55 33.66 -34.84
CA ALA A 36 -39.54 33.35 -33.83
C ALA A 36 -40.92 33.18 -34.47
N SER A 37 -41.82 32.46 -33.81
CA SER A 37 -43.20 32.24 -34.22
C SER A 37 -44.17 32.57 -33.08
N ASP A 38 -45.46 32.39 -33.34
CA ASP A 38 -46.49 32.50 -32.32
C ASP A 38 -46.36 31.44 -31.23
N SER A 39 -45.59 30.35 -31.39
CA SER A 39 -45.42 29.30 -30.36
C SER A 39 -43.98 29.13 -29.89
N LEU A 40 -42.99 29.65 -30.62
CA LEU A 40 -41.57 29.46 -30.36
C LEU A 40 -40.83 30.79 -30.26
N SER A 41 -40.03 30.93 -29.21
CA SER A 41 -39.10 32.05 -29.00
C SER A 41 -37.76 31.74 -29.65
N LEU A 42 -37.18 32.71 -30.36
CA LEU A 42 -35.82 32.62 -30.88
C LEU A 42 -34.84 33.13 -29.81
N VAL A 43 -34.03 32.21 -29.28
CA VAL A 43 -33.01 32.52 -28.27
C VAL A 43 -31.64 32.47 -28.90
N LYS A 44 -30.89 33.57 -28.81
CA LYS A 44 -29.47 33.63 -29.15
C LYS A 44 -28.65 33.56 -27.87
N LEU A 45 -27.75 32.59 -27.79
CA LEU A 45 -26.71 32.54 -26.77
C LEU A 45 -25.38 33.00 -27.35
N GLN A 46 -24.72 33.89 -26.62
CA GLN A 46 -23.40 34.42 -26.93
C GLN A 46 -22.40 33.82 -25.93
N VAL A 47 -21.46 33.02 -26.44
CA VAL A 47 -20.50 32.24 -25.65
C VAL A 47 -19.15 32.94 -25.64
N PHE A 48 -18.68 33.27 -24.44
CA PHE A 48 -17.39 33.91 -24.19
C PHE A 48 -16.50 33.07 -23.29
N ASP A 49 -15.19 33.27 -23.35
CA ASP A 49 -14.26 32.87 -22.29
C ASP A 49 -14.27 33.88 -21.13
N ASN A 50 -13.46 33.59 -20.10
CA ASN A 50 -13.34 34.46 -18.92
C ASN A 50 -12.73 35.85 -19.26
N ASP A 51 -12.05 35.98 -20.41
CA ASP A 51 -11.47 37.23 -20.90
C ASP A 51 -12.40 37.95 -21.90
N MET A 52 -13.69 37.55 -21.96
CA MET A 52 -14.71 38.09 -22.87
C MET A 52 -14.43 37.89 -24.37
N ARG A 53 -13.59 36.91 -24.73
CA ARG A 53 -13.35 36.53 -26.13
C ARG A 53 -14.37 35.49 -26.58
N SER A 54 -14.89 35.65 -27.79
CA SER A 54 -15.86 34.70 -28.35
C SER A 54 -15.27 33.31 -28.54
N LEU A 55 -16.01 32.28 -28.12
CA LEU A 55 -15.58 30.88 -28.25
C LEU A 55 -16.36 30.14 -29.34
N GLN A 56 -15.64 29.62 -30.34
CA GLN A 56 -16.20 28.79 -31.41
C GLN A 56 -16.18 27.29 -31.03
N GLY A 57 -17.16 26.54 -31.50
CA GLY A 57 -17.21 25.08 -31.40
C GLY A 57 -17.57 24.55 -30.02
N VAL A 58 -18.04 25.42 -29.11
CA VAL A 58 -18.48 25.02 -27.77
C VAL A 58 -19.86 24.39 -27.89
N ARG A 59 -20.00 23.16 -27.38
CA ARG A 59 -21.31 22.51 -27.23
C ARG A 59 -22.12 23.21 -26.16
N VAL A 60 -23.31 23.68 -26.53
CA VAL A 60 -24.28 24.31 -25.63
C VAL A 60 -25.56 23.50 -25.67
N CYS A 61 -26.08 23.12 -24.51
CA CYS A 61 -27.32 22.37 -24.37
C CYS A 61 -28.28 23.09 -23.43
N LEU A 62 -29.57 23.08 -23.76
CA LEU A 62 -30.64 23.60 -22.94
C LEU A 62 -31.56 22.47 -22.55
N ARG A 63 -31.76 22.30 -21.25
CA ARG A 63 -32.69 21.34 -20.67
C ARG A 63 -33.91 22.09 -20.16
N GLU A 64 -35.08 21.71 -20.67
CA GLU A 64 -36.36 22.28 -20.25
C GLU A 64 -36.81 21.70 -18.90
N GLU A 65 -37.12 22.58 -17.94
CA GLU A 65 -37.61 22.18 -16.61
C GLU A 65 -39.03 21.60 -16.71
N GLY A 66 -39.28 20.46 -16.05
CA GLY A 66 -40.57 19.78 -16.01
C GLY A 66 -40.90 18.83 -17.17
N ILE A 67 -40.31 19.02 -18.36
CA ILE A 67 -40.55 18.18 -19.56
C ILE A 67 -39.32 17.34 -19.93
N GLY A 68 -38.11 17.81 -19.57
CA GLY A 68 -36.86 17.05 -19.74
C GLY A 68 -36.26 17.04 -21.15
N THR A 69 -36.90 17.68 -22.15
CA THR A 69 -36.39 17.78 -23.52
C THR A 69 -35.04 18.50 -23.53
N LEU A 70 -34.05 17.89 -24.20
CA LEU A 70 -32.69 18.42 -24.30
C LEU A 70 -32.44 18.96 -25.71
N ARG A 71 -32.07 20.24 -25.83
CA ARG A 71 -31.76 20.88 -27.13
C ARG A 71 -30.29 21.29 -27.15
N CYS A 72 -29.50 20.77 -28.09
CA CYS A 72 -28.05 21.01 -28.14
C CYS A 72 -27.59 21.62 -29.47
N GLY A 73 -26.59 22.49 -29.44
CA GLY A 73 -25.95 23.08 -30.63
C GLY A 73 -24.47 23.39 -30.39
N LEU A 74 -23.74 23.77 -31.45
CA LEU A 74 -22.35 24.21 -31.39
C LEU A 74 -22.27 25.71 -31.65
N SER A 75 -21.43 26.43 -30.89
CA SER A 75 -21.21 27.85 -31.11
C SER A 75 -20.46 28.12 -32.42
N GLY A 76 -20.88 29.17 -33.14
CA GLY A 76 -20.30 29.62 -34.40
C GLY A 76 -18.98 30.39 -34.25
N THR A 77 -18.47 30.93 -35.35
CA THR A 77 -17.17 31.64 -35.38
C THR A 77 -17.12 32.90 -34.53
N LYS A 78 -18.27 33.51 -34.21
CA LYS A 78 -18.37 34.64 -33.29
C LYS A 78 -18.88 34.24 -31.92
N GLY A 79 -18.92 32.94 -31.61
CA GLY A 79 -19.44 32.39 -30.34
C GLY A 79 -20.95 32.38 -30.22
N GLU A 80 -21.69 32.52 -31.32
CA GLU A 80 -23.14 32.53 -31.33
C GLU A 80 -23.75 31.14 -31.58
N VAL A 81 -24.81 30.82 -30.86
CA VAL A 81 -25.66 29.65 -31.10
C VAL A 81 -27.12 30.05 -30.92
N PHE A 82 -28.00 29.51 -31.76
CA PHE A 82 -29.42 29.85 -31.77
C PHE A 82 -30.28 28.64 -31.42
N PHE A 83 -31.35 28.86 -30.67
CA PHE A 83 -32.32 27.84 -30.27
C PHE A 83 -33.75 28.35 -30.49
N LEU A 84 -34.64 27.44 -30.86
CA LEU A 84 -36.09 27.67 -30.85
C LEU A 84 -36.67 26.96 -29.63
N LEU A 85 -37.18 27.75 -28.69
CA LEU A 85 -37.65 27.26 -27.39
C LEU A 85 -39.15 27.57 -27.22
N PRO A 86 -39.93 26.70 -26.55
CA PRO A 86 -41.33 26.99 -26.23
C PRO A 86 -41.48 28.30 -25.43
N ARG A 87 -42.61 28.99 -25.59
CA ARG A 87 -42.95 30.13 -24.72
C ARG A 87 -43.26 29.66 -23.29
N ALA A 88 -43.25 30.59 -22.34
CA ALA A 88 -43.61 30.32 -20.94
C ALA A 88 -42.83 29.14 -20.32
N SER A 89 -41.56 28.98 -20.69
CA SER A 89 -40.73 27.84 -20.32
C SER A 89 -39.46 28.28 -19.59
N GLU A 90 -38.91 27.39 -18.78
CA GLU A 90 -37.64 27.59 -18.08
C GLU A 90 -36.61 26.55 -18.54
N HIS A 91 -35.39 27.01 -18.80
CA HIS A 91 -34.32 26.18 -19.34
C HIS A 91 -33.04 26.35 -18.54
N ARG A 92 -32.44 25.22 -18.16
CA ARG A 92 -31.08 25.16 -17.63
C ARG A 92 -30.09 25.04 -18.78
N VAL A 93 -29.07 25.89 -18.79
CA VAL A 93 -28.02 25.92 -19.81
C VAL A 93 -26.78 25.19 -19.32
N ASP A 94 -26.34 24.21 -20.10
CA ASP A 94 -25.07 23.50 -19.95
C ASP A 94 -24.17 23.90 -21.13
N ALA A 95 -22.88 24.17 -20.89
CA ALA A 95 -21.95 24.52 -21.95
C ALA A 95 -20.55 23.95 -21.71
N GLY A 96 -19.98 23.27 -22.70
CA GLY A 96 -18.71 22.55 -22.55
C GLY A 96 -18.81 21.50 -21.43
N ASP A 97 -17.88 21.57 -20.47
CA ASP A 97 -17.84 20.74 -19.26
C ASP A 97 -18.53 21.43 -18.06
N GLU A 98 -19.32 22.49 -18.28
CA GLU A 98 -19.96 23.30 -17.24
C GLU A 98 -21.49 23.16 -17.26
N PRO A 99 -22.07 22.23 -16.48
CA PRO A 99 -23.51 22.06 -16.39
C PRO A 99 -24.15 23.15 -15.51
N GLY A 100 -25.31 23.64 -15.92
CA GLY A 100 -26.12 24.61 -15.16
C GLY A 100 -25.45 25.97 -14.99
N ILE A 101 -24.72 26.41 -16.01
CA ILE A 101 -24.00 27.68 -16.00
C ILE A 101 -24.96 28.89 -15.95
N ARG A 102 -26.20 28.72 -16.41
CA ARG A 102 -27.25 29.75 -16.39
C ARG A 102 -28.65 29.10 -16.37
N SER A 103 -29.63 29.77 -15.75
CA SER A 103 -31.06 29.50 -15.99
C SER A 103 -31.65 30.62 -16.86
N ILE A 104 -32.51 30.24 -17.80
CA ILE A 104 -33.22 31.14 -18.70
C ILE A 104 -34.72 30.90 -18.54
N LYS A 105 -35.43 31.93 -18.09
CA LYS A 105 -36.89 31.93 -18.02
C LYS A 105 -37.46 32.78 -19.15
N LEU A 106 -38.28 32.17 -20.00
CA LEU A 106 -38.92 32.83 -21.12
C LEU A 106 -40.34 33.28 -20.76
N PRO A 107 -40.70 34.55 -21.01
CA PRO A 107 -42.06 35.03 -20.80
C PRO A 107 -43.04 34.43 -21.82
N ASP A 108 -44.33 34.52 -21.50
CA ASP A 108 -45.39 34.16 -22.44
C ASP A 108 -45.68 35.31 -23.42
N ALA A 109 -44.84 35.45 -24.45
CA ALA A 109 -44.98 36.49 -25.47
C ALA A 109 -44.73 35.95 -26.89
N PRO A 110 -45.62 36.20 -27.87
CA PRO A 110 -45.44 35.73 -29.25
C PRO A 110 -44.27 36.44 -29.94
N ASN A 111 -43.64 35.76 -30.90
CA ASN A 111 -42.55 36.31 -31.73
C ASN A 111 -41.33 36.84 -30.93
N LEU A 112 -41.15 36.34 -29.70
CA LEU A 112 -40.09 36.78 -28.80
C LEU A 112 -38.69 36.44 -29.34
N ARG A 113 -37.80 37.43 -29.26
CA ARG A 113 -36.36 37.26 -29.52
C ARG A 113 -35.57 37.68 -28.29
N SER A 114 -34.78 36.76 -27.75
CA SER A 114 -33.98 37.00 -26.55
C SER A 114 -32.50 36.75 -26.83
N ILE A 115 -31.63 37.58 -26.26
CA ILE A 115 -30.18 37.42 -26.33
C ILE A 115 -29.65 37.26 -24.91
N TYR A 116 -28.90 36.19 -24.68
CA TYR A 116 -28.20 35.95 -23.41
C TYR A 116 -26.72 35.74 -23.66
N SER A 117 -25.90 36.09 -22.67
CA SER A 117 -24.46 35.81 -22.70
C SER A 117 -24.12 34.78 -21.63
N ILE A 118 -23.20 33.87 -21.94
CA ILE A 118 -22.63 32.91 -21.01
C ILE A 118 -21.11 32.95 -21.11
N THR A 119 -20.45 32.77 -19.97
CA THR A 119 -18.99 32.74 -19.85
C THR A 119 -18.57 31.33 -19.48
N VAL A 120 -17.83 30.67 -20.37
CA VAL A 120 -17.45 29.25 -20.25
C VAL A 120 -15.93 29.16 -20.16
N THR A 121 -15.42 28.33 -19.25
CA THR A 121 -14.00 27.96 -19.25
C THR A 121 -13.78 26.92 -20.36
N PRO A 122 -12.91 27.17 -21.35
CA PRO A 122 -12.59 26.18 -22.37
C PRO A 122 -12.02 24.89 -21.79
N THR A 123 -12.43 23.77 -22.36
CA THR A 123 -11.86 22.45 -22.06
C THR A 123 -10.58 22.27 -22.86
N LEU A 124 -9.43 22.42 -22.20
CA LEU A 124 -8.08 22.26 -22.73
C LEU A 124 -7.39 21.02 -22.13
N PHE A 125 -8.16 19.95 -21.93
CA PHE A 125 -7.64 18.66 -21.50
C PHE A 125 -8.42 17.52 -22.16
N SER A 126 -7.80 16.34 -22.20
CA SER A 126 -8.42 15.10 -22.68
C SER A 126 -8.26 13.99 -21.65
N GLU A 127 -9.20 13.05 -21.61
CA GLU A 127 -9.19 11.90 -20.71
C GLU A 127 -9.10 10.60 -21.52
N THR A 128 -8.25 9.68 -21.09
CA THR A 128 -8.21 8.30 -21.57
C THR A 128 -8.62 7.38 -20.43
N VAL A 129 -9.66 6.57 -20.66
CA VAL A 129 -10.20 5.64 -19.67
C VAL A 129 -9.77 4.22 -20.03
N SER A 130 -9.21 3.50 -19.06
CA SER A 130 -8.87 2.08 -19.16
C SER A 130 -9.36 1.39 -17.90
N ASN A 131 -10.38 0.54 -18.03
CA ASN A 131 -11.12 -0.04 -16.91
C ASN A 131 -11.65 1.04 -15.94
N ASP A 132 -11.17 1.05 -14.69
CA ASP A 132 -11.48 2.03 -13.66
C ASP A 132 -10.49 3.21 -13.63
N THR A 133 -9.46 3.21 -14.47
CA THR A 133 -8.37 4.19 -14.41
C THR A 133 -8.53 5.27 -15.48
N ILE A 134 -8.42 6.52 -15.06
CA ILE A 134 -8.48 7.72 -15.90
C ILE A 134 -7.10 8.39 -15.92
N VAL A 135 -6.56 8.62 -17.11
CA VAL A 135 -5.35 9.42 -17.32
C VAL A 135 -5.72 10.68 -18.09
N GLN A 136 -5.23 11.83 -17.63
CA GLN A 136 -5.54 13.12 -18.22
C GLN A 136 -4.30 13.74 -18.88
N ALA A 137 -4.47 14.28 -20.08
CA ALA A 137 -3.50 15.18 -20.71
C ALA A 137 -4.05 16.61 -20.61
N ILE A 138 -3.39 17.46 -19.82
CA ILE A 138 -3.89 18.79 -19.45
C ILE A 138 -2.95 19.88 -19.99
N ASP A 139 -3.49 20.84 -20.75
CA ASP A 139 -2.75 22.02 -21.18
C ASP A 139 -2.43 22.92 -19.96
N PRO A 140 -1.20 23.49 -19.85
CA PRO A 140 -0.84 24.38 -18.74
C PRO A 140 -1.75 25.60 -18.55
N ARG A 141 -2.49 26.01 -19.59
CA ARG A 141 -3.45 27.12 -19.57
C ARG A 141 -4.83 26.71 -19.04
N GLN A 142 -5.07 25.42 -18.78
CA GLN A 142 -6.34 24.94 -18.24
C GLN A 142 -6.68 25.68 -16.94
N GLN A 143 -7.91 26.17 -16.88
CA GLN A 143 -8.48 26.78 -15.68
C GLN A 143 -9.52 25.88 -15.03
N PRO A 144 -9.79 26.01 -13.73
CA PRO A 144 -10.88 25.26 -13.11
C PRO A 144 -12.24 25.61 -13.72
N THR A 145 -13.18 24.67 -13.62
CA THR A 145 -14.54 24.81 -14.14
C THR A 145 -15.55 24.79 -13.00
N THR A 146 -16.82 25.06 -13.30
CA THR A 146 -17.90 24.88 -12.31
C THR A 146 -18.09 23.42 -11.91
N ALA A 147 -17.75 22.45 -12.78
CA ALA A 147 -17.88 21.01 -12.50
C ALA A 147 -16.62 20.37 -11.91
N ARG A 148 -15.44 20.93 -12.19
CA ARG A 148 -14.15 20.29 -11.86
C ARG A 148 -13.18 21.27 -11.20
N VAL A 149 -12.46 20.78 -10.20
CA VAL A 149 -11.38 21.50 -9.52
C VAL A 149 -10.07 21.25 -10.24
N LEU A 150 -9.28 22.30 -10.42
CA LEU A 150 -7.90 22.17 -10.89
C LEU A 150 -7.02 21.83 -9.68
N ALA A 151 -6.62 20.57 -9.56
CA ALA A 151 -5.70 20.11 -8.53
C ALA A 151 -4.25 20.31 -9.01
N LYS A 152 -3.46 21.06 -8.26
CA LYS A 152 -2.02 21.24 -8.48
C LYS A 152 -1.28 20.51 -7.37
N ILE A 153 -0.54 19.49 -7.73
CA ILE A 153 0.16 18.61 -6.80
C ILE A 153 1.65 18.90 -6.85
N THR A 154 2.29 18.90 -5.69
CA THR A 154 3.75 18.94 -5.53
C THR A 154 4.18 17.76 -4.66
N VAL A 155 5.17 17.01 -5.12
CA VAL A 155 5.72 15.84 -4.43
C VAL A 155 7.21 16.03 -4.30
N VAL A 156 7.70 15.89 -3.08
CA VAL A 156 9.12 16.00 -2.74
C VAL A 156 9.57 14.80 -1.94
N ASN A 157 10.87 14.51 -1.99
CA ASN A 157 11.50 13.52 -1.14
C ASN A 157 11.58 14.02 0.31
N LEU A 158 12.07 13.18 1.23
CA LEU A 158 12.17 13.55 2.64
C LEU A 158 13.06 14.78 2.90
N ASP A 159 14.02 15.03 2.01
CA ASP A 159 14.97 16.14 2.08
C ASP A 159 14.48 17.38 1.29
N ARG A 160 13.20 17.35 0.88
CA ARG A 160 12.46 18.42 0.16
C ARG A 160 12.92 18.65 -1.27
N GLU A 161 13.63 17.70 -1.86
CA GLU A 161 13.99 17.73 -3.28
C GLU A 161 12.82 17.20 -4.12
N PRO A 162 12.58 17.73 -5.32
CA PRO A 162 11.46 17.28 -6.14
C PRO A 162 11.60 15.83 -6.62
N LEU A 163 10.51 15.06 -6.56
CA LEU A 163 10.46 13.69 -7.06
C LEU A 163 9.85 13.63 -8.46
N ALA A 164 10.64 13.31 -9.48
CA ALA A 164 10.20 13.18 -10.85
C ALA A 164 9.59 11.80 -11.15
N ALA A 165 8.65 11.74 -12.09
CA ALA A 165 8.00 10.51 -12.56
C ALA A 165 7.25 9.69 -11.48
N GLU A 166 6.97 10.29 -10.32
CA GLU A 166 6.28 9.64 -9.21
C GLU A 166 4.81 9.42 -9.58
N GLN A 167 4.35 8.16 -9.46
CA GLN A 167 2.96 7.80 -9.78
C GLN A 167 2.04 8.09 -8.61
N LEU A 168 0.97 8.83 -8.89
CA LEU A 168 -0.07 9.21 -7.94
C LEU A 168 -1.42 8.68 -8.41
N PHE A 169 -2.23 8.20 -7.46
CA PHE A 169 -3.54 7.63 -7.73
C PHE A 169 -4.59 8.30 -6.84
N PHE A 170 -5.62 8.88 -7.46
CA PHE A 170 -6.72 9.53 -6.73
C PHE A 170 -7.99 8.72 -6.96
N ARG A 171 -8.31 7.83 -6.02
CA ARG A 171 -9.53 7.02 -6.07
C ARG A 171 -10.72 7.85 -5.58
N ALA A 172 -11.69 8.05 -6.46
CA ALA A 172 -12.98 8.64 -6.12
C ALA A 172 -13.85 7.61 -5.40
N ARG A 173 -14.45 7.98 -4.26
CA ARG A 173 -15.26 7.07 -3.43
C ARG A 173 -16.63 6.81 -4.03
N ARG A 174 -17.27 7.83 -4.62
CA ARG A 174 -18.63 7.71 -5.15
C ARG A 174 -18.65 6.99 -6.48
N THR A 175 -17.69 7.31 -7.36
CA THR A 175 -17.65 6.76 -8.72
C THR A 175 -16.72 5.56 -8.89
N SER A 176 -15.88 5.27 -7.89
CA SER A 176 -14.85 4.21 -7.90
C SER A 176 -13.75 4.37 -8.97
N PHE A 177 -13.79 5.41 -9.80
CA PHE A 177 -12.73 5.71 -10.75
C PHE A 177 -11.44 6.16 -10.05
N VAL A 178 -10.30 5.82 -10.65
CA VAL A 178 -8.96 6.19 -10.19
C VAL A 178 -8.33 7.15 -11.18
N TYR A 179 -8.07 8.39 -10.76
CA TYR A 179 -7.33 9.35 -11.57
C TYR A 179 -5.84 9.15 -11.34
N ARG A 180 -5.12 8.73 -12.38
CA ARG A 180 -3.67 8.48 -12.33
C ARG A 180 -2.90 9.62 -12.97
N CYS A 181 -1.87 10.12 -12.30
CA CYS A 181 -0.90 11.06 -12.88
C CYS A 181 0.53 10.75 -12.45
N ALA A 182 1.48 11.36 -13.16
CA ALA A 182 2.90 11.30 -12.85
C ALA A 182 3.44 12.72 -12.65
N THR A 183 4.42 12.89 -11.77
CA THR A 183 5.08 14.18 -11.56
C THR A 183 6.11 14.50 -12.66
N ASP A 184 6.27 15.79 -12.95
CA ASP A 184 7.33 16.32 -13.82
C ASP A 184 8.70 16.35 -13.11
N GLU A 185 9.75 16.78 -13.82
CA GLU A 185 11.11 16.95 -13.27
C GLU A 185 11.20 17.87 -12.05
N LYS A 186 10.18 18.70 -11.81
CA LYS A 186 10.08 19.60 -10.65
C LYS A 186 9.14 19.05 -9.58
N GLY A 187 8.79 17.77 -9.64
CA GLY A 187 7.92 17.11 -8.69
C GLY A 187 6.46 17.57 -8.76
N ARG A 188 6.00 18.13 -9.88
CA ARG A 188 4.65 18.70 -9.99
C ARG A 188 3.77 17.86 -10.89
N ALA A 189 2.50 17.73 -10.51
CA ALA A 189 1.46 17.14 -11.34
C ALA A 189 0.20 18.00 -11.32
N VAL A 190 -0.66 17.83 -12.31
CA VAL A 190 -1.93 18.55 -12.43
C VAL A 190 -3.03 17.55 -12.76
N LEU A 191 -4.21 17.73 -12.16
CA LEU A 191 -5.42 16.95 -12.44
C LEU A 191 -6.66 17.86 -12.49
N MET A 192 -7.64 17.48 -13.30
CA MET A 192 -8.99 18.04 -13.33
C MET A 192 -9.95 17.06 -12.66
N LEU A 193 -10.15 17.22 -11.35
CA LEU A 193 -10.97 16.32 -10.54
C LEU A 193 -12.43 16.80 -10.52
N PRO A 194 -13.41 15.94 -10.85
CA PRO A 194 -14.83 16.24 -10.65
C PRO A 194 -15.18 16.63 -9.21
N LYS A 195 -16.16 17.51 -9.09
CA LYS A 195 -16.80 17.81 -7.81
C LYS A 195 -17.84 16.75 -7.48
N GLU A 196 -18.39 16.86 -6.27
CA GLU A 196 -19.38 15.94 -5.71
C GLU A 196 -18.80 14.54 -5.49
N ASP A 197 -17.54 14.46 -5.08
CA ASP A 197 -16.89 13.19 -4.75
C ASP A 197 -15.84 13.40 -3.65
N THR A 198 -15.45 12.30 -3.01
CA THR A 198 -14.34 12.23 -2.05
C THR A 198 -13.19 11.51 -2.74
N TYR A 199 -12.01 12.11 -2.76
CA TYR A 199 -10.84 11.52 -3.37
C TYR A 199 -9.86 11.08 -2.30
N CYS A 200 -9.46 9.81 -2.34
CA CYS A 200 -8.38 9.27 -1.53
C CYS A 200 -7.13 9.12 -2.39
N LEU A 201 -6.05 9.80 -1.99
CA LEU A 201 -4.75 9.72 -2.63
C LEU A 201 -3.97 8.51 -2.13
N SER A 202 -3.41 7.75 -3.07
CA SER A 202 -2.39 6.74 -2.83
C SER A 202 -1.18 6.93 -3.75
N THR A 203 -0.09 6.29 -3.37
CA THR A 203 1.17 6.18 -4.13
C THR A 203 1.53 4.70 -4.24
N ILE A 204 2.61 4.36 -4.95
CA ILE A 204 3.11 2.97 -4.96
C ILE A 204 3.57 2.52 -3.56
N VAL A 205 3.97 3.46 -2.70
CA VAL A 205 4.50 3.18 -1.35
C VAL A 205 3.41 3.16 -0.28
N HIS A 206 2.34 3.93 -0.46
CA HIS A 206 1.30 4.15 0.54
C HIS A 206 -0.10 4.05 -0.07
N ASP A 207 -0.92 3.12 0.44
CA ASP A 207 -2.26 2.83 -0.07
C ASP A 207 -3.30 3.92 0.19
N SER A 208 -3.07 4.77 1.19
CA SER A 208 -3.94 5.92 1.47
C SER A 208 -3.20 6.96 2.30
N LEU A 209 -2.69 8.00 1.63
CA LEU A 209 -2.05 9.14 2.29
C LEU A 209 -3.06 10.12 2.88
N HIS A 210 -4.07 10.49 2.10
CA HIS A 210 -5.03 11.52 2.49
C HIS A 210 -6.31 11.42 1.67
N CYS A 211 -7.46 11.56 2.32
CA CYS A 211 -8.75 11.71 1.65
C CYS A 211 -9.30 13.13 1.84
N PHE A 212 -9.85 13.70 0.78
CA PHE A 212 -10.45 15.03 0.81
C PHE A 212 -11.74 15.09 0.00
N ASP A 213 -12.68 15.92 0.45
CA ASP A 213 -13.97 16.11 -0.19
C ASP A 213 -13.91 17.29 -1.16
N LEU A 214 -14.44 17.08 -2.37
CA LEU A 214 -14.68 18.15 -3.34
C LEU A 214 -16.19 18.40 -3.39
N PRO A 215 -16.74 19.35 -2.60
CA PRO A 215 -18.18 19.55 -2.51
C PRO A 215 -18.78 20.08 -3.80
N ALA A 216 -20.10 19.88 -3.94
CA ALA A 216 -20.91 20.53 -4.96
C ALA A 216 -20.75 22.05 -4.87
N GLY A 217 -20.71 22.73 -6.02
CA GLY A 217 -20.71 24.18 -6.03
C GLY A 217 -20.26 24.79 -7.35
N LYS A 218 -20.82 25.96 -7.68
CA LYS A 218 -20.52 26.67 -8.93
C LYS A 218 -19.22 27.49 -8.89
N MET A 219 -18.55 27.58 -7.73
CA MET A 219 -17.28 28.31 -7.63
C MET A 219 -16.15 27.57 -8.34
N LYS A 220 -15.48 28.25 -9.27
CA LYS A 220 -14.27 27.73 -9.94
C LYS A 220 -13.11 27.82 -8.96
N GLY A 221 -12.46 26.70 -8.64
CA GLY A 221 -11.46 26.62 -7.58
C GLY A 221 -10.21 25.84 -8.00
N THR A 222 -9.05 26.31 -7.54
CA THR A 222 -7.79 25.56 -7.64
C THR A 222 -7.44 25.02 -6.26
N MET A 223 -7.19 23.72 -6.17
CA MET A 223 -6.70 23.06 -4.97
C MET A 223 -5.19 22.86 -5.11
N ARG A 224 -4.43 23.11 -4.04
CA ARG A 224 -2.99 22.84 -3.99
C ARG A 224 -2.73 21.76 -2.97
N LEU A 225 -2.03 20.71 -3.39
CA LEU A 225 -1.65 19.59 -2.56
C LEU A 225 -0.12 19.47 -2.55
N SER A 226 0.46 19.24 -1.38
CA SER A 226 1.90 19.05 -1.22
C SER A 226 2.15 17.79 -0.39
N PHE A 227 2.96 16.89 -0.92
CA PHE A 227 3.28 15.61 -0.30
C PHE A 227 4.78 15.45 -0.14
N ARG A 228 5.17 14.89 0.99
CA ARG A 228 6.53 14.44 1.27
C ARG A 228 6.48 12.92 1.40
N THR A 229 7.30 12.22 0.62
CA THR A 229 7.40 10.76 0.63
C THR A 229 8.81 10.33 0.26
N ILE A 230 9.12 9.04 0.29
CA ILE A 230 10.43 8.52 -0.13
C ILE A 230 10.61 8.48 -1.64
N GLY A 231 9.51 8.40 -2.38
CA GLY A 231 9.51 8.14 -3.80
C GLY A 231 9.65 6.65 -4.11
N THR A 232 9.06 6.25 -5.23
CA THR A 232 8.99 4.86 -5.67
C THR A 232 10.37 4.25 -5.92
N GLU A 233 11.27 4.99 -6.57
CA GLU A 233 12.62 4.50 -6.90
C GLU A 233 13.42 4.11 -5.65
N GLU A 234 13.41 4.99 -4.66
CA GLU A 234 14.18 4.87 -3.42
C GLU A 234 13.58 3.78 -2.51
N PHE A 235 12.25 3.56 -2.57
CA PHE A 235 11.58 2.41 -1.97
C PHE A 235 12.02 1.08 -2.59
N LEU A 236 11.96 0.98 -3.93
CA LEU A 236 12.36 -0.23 -4.66
C LEU A 236 13.85 -0.54 -4.49
N ARG A 237 14.71 0.49 -4.41
CA ARG A 237 16.14 0.34 -4.14
C ARG A 237 16.39 -0.33 -2.78
N ARG A 238 15.66 0.08 -1.73
CA ARG A 238 15.77 -0.53 -0.40
C ARG A 238 15.31 -1.98 -0.38
N LYS A 239 14.17 -2.26 -1.01
CA LYS A 239 13.66 -3.63 -1.14
C LYS A 239 14.71 -4.54 -1.79
N LYS A 240 15.28 -4.10 -2.92
CA LYS A 240 16.34 -4.83 -3.62
C LYS A 240 17.62 -5.02 -2.78
N GLU A 241 17.98 -4.04 -1.96
CA GLU A 241 19.13 -4.18 -1.07
C GLU A 241 18.88 -5.21 0.03
N ARG A 242 17.66 -5.28 0.60
CA ARG A 242 17.31 -6.32 1.57
C ARG A 242 17.32 -7.71 0.94
N GLU A 243 16.73 -7.87 -0.26
CA GLU A 243 16.80 -9.11 -1.04
C GLU A 243 18.26 -9.54 -1.31
N ARG A 244 19.14 -8.59 -1.61
CA ARG A 244 20.57 -8.86 -1.80
C ARG A 244 21.24 -9.34 -0.52
N LEU A 245 21.00 -8.68 0.61
CA LEU A 245 21.58 -9.05 1.90
C LEU A 245 21.09 -10.42 2.36
N ALA A 246 19.80 -10.73 2.16
CA ALA A 246 19.23 -12.05 2.39
C ALA A 246 19.96 -13.13 1.57
N ALA A 247 20.16 -12.89 0.27
CA ALA A 247 20.85 -13.82 -0.63
C ALA A 247 22.35 -14.01 -0.29
N GLU A 248 23.02 -12.95 0.17
CA GLU A 248 24.41 -13.02 0.64
C GLU A 248 24.52 -13.88 1.90
N ARG A 249 23.65 -13.65 2.90
CA ARG A 249 23.54 -14.48 4.10
C ARG A 249 23.29 -15.94 3.74
N ASP A 250 22.32 -16.23 2.89
CA ASP A 250 21.97 -17.61 2.53
C ASP A 250 23.14 -18.33 1.85
N SER A 251 23.91 -17.59 1.05
CA SER A 251 25.11 -18.11 0.39
C SER A 251 26.22 -18.42 1.39
N LEU A 252 26.45 -17.54 2.38
CA LEU A 252 27.38 -17.79 3.50
C LEU A 252 26.94 -19.01 4.31
N TYR A 253 25.65 -19.11 4.64
CA TYR A 253 25.10 -20.23 5.38
C TYR A 253 25.22 -21.57 4.63
N ARG A 254 25.01 -21.58 3.30
CA ARG A 254 25.25 -22.78 2.47
C ARG A 254 26.70 -23.22 2.50
N LEU A 255 27.65 -22.27 2.47
CA LEU A 255 29.08 -22.57 2.58
C LEU A 255 29.44 -23.13 3.95
N GLU A 256 28.90 -22.56 5.02
CA GLU A 256 29.08 -23.08 6.39
C GLU A 256 28.53 -24.51 6.51
N ARG A 257 27.30 -24.77 6.05
CA ARG A 257 26.74 -26.12 6.03
C ARG A 257 27.54 -27.09 5.17
N ALA A 258 28.06 -26.65 4.03
CA ALA A 258 28.92 -27.50 3.21
C ALA A 258 30.22 -27.85 3.96
N ARG A 259 30.83 -26.87 4.64
CA ARG A 259 32.01 -27.10 5.49
C ARG A 259 31.70 -28.05 6.63
N ASP A 260 30.57 -27.89 7.31
CA ASP A 260 30.20 -28.72 8.44
C ASP A 260 29.80 -30.13 7.99
N SER A 261 29.13 -30.27 6.84
CA SER A 261 28.88 -31.58 6.19
C SER A 261 30.18 -32.27 5.78
N LEU A 262 31.16 -31.53 5.26
CA LEU A 262 32.50 -32.07 4.96
C LEU A 262 33.26 -32.47 6.23
N ARG A 263 33.15 -31.70 7.32
CA ARG A 263 33.70 -32.08 8.64
C ARG A 263 33.06 -33.36 9.17
N LEU A 264 31.73 -33.48 9.06
CA LEU A 264 30.98 -34.67 9.44
C LEU A 264 31.37 -35.92 8.63
N LEU A 265 31.82 -35.74 7.39
CA LEU A 265 32.32 -36.84 6.54
C LEU A 265 33.81 -37.15 6.76
N ALA A 266 34.61 -36.17 7.18
CA ALA A 266 36.06 -36.30 7.33
C ALA A 266 36.47 -36.98 8.64
N ASP A 267 35.71 -36.79 9.71
CA ASP A 267 35.91 -37.47 10.99
C ASP A 267 34.79 -38.49 11.20
N SER A 268 35.13 -39.72 11.61
CA SER A 268 34.17 -40.66 12.19
C SER A 268 33.55 -40.02 13.43
N LEU A 269 32.44 -39.31 13.25
CA LEU A 269 31.58 -38.65 14.25
C LEU A 269 32.30 -38.26 15.56
N PRO A 270 32.81 -37.03 15.70
CA PRO A 270 32.86 -36.44 17.02
C PRO A 270 31.40 -36.29 17.46
N VAL A 271 30.98 -37.12 18.41
CA VAL A 271 29.68 -37.10 19.09
C VAL A 271 29.25 -35.66 19.47
N GLY A 272 30.22 -34.76 19.69
CA GLY A 272 29.99 -33.34 20.01
C GLY A 272 29.32 -32.46 18.95
N LEU A 273 29.44 -32.72 17.64
CA LEU A 273 28.77 -31.88 16.62
C LEU A 273 27.25 -32.14 16.54
N ILE A 274 26.81 -33.36 16.86
CA ILE A 274 25.39 -33.72 16.98
C ILE A 274 24.81 -33.24 18.34
N GLU A 275 25.66 -32.99 19.32
CA GLU A 275 25.24 -32.50 20.64
C GLU A 275 24.88 -31.01 20.66
N GLU A 276 25.36 -30.22 19.68
CA GLU A 276 25.18 -28.76 19.66
C GLU A 276 24.17 -28.23 18.63
N ASP A 277 23.80 -29.01 17.61
CA ASP A 277 22.77 -28.68 16.61
C ASP A 277 21.57 -29.65 16.73
N PHE A 278 20.53 -29.22 17.45
CA PHE A 278 19.43 -30.08 17.88
C PHE A 278 18.51 -30.46 16.71
N MET A 279 18.19 -29.48 15.86
CA MET A 279 17.33 -29.68 14.70
C MET A 279 18.01 -30.55 13.63
N LEU A 280 19.33 -30.41 13.44
CA LEU A 280 20.10 -31.32 12.59
C LEU A 280 20.15 -32.72 13.17
N GLY A 281 20.40 -32.87 14.48
CA GLY A 281 20.42 -34.15 15.17
C GLY A 281 19.13 -34.95 14.95
N LEU A 282 17.97 -34.31 15.11
CA LEU A 282 16.66 -34.90 14.80
C LEU A 282 16.52 -35.31 13.33
N SER A 283 16.97 -34.43 12.43
CA SER A 283 16.91 -34.69 10.98
C SER A 283 17.79 -35.89 10.57
N LEU A 284 18.87 -36.14 11.31
CA LEU A 284 19.77 -37.29 11.14
C LEU A 284 19.29 -38.56 11.87
N GLY A 285 18.10 -38.53 12.50
CA GLY A 285 17.48 -39.70 13.12
C GLY A 285 17.83 -39.91 14.60
N ALA A 286 18.38 -38.90 15.28
CA ALA A 286 18.49 -38.95 16.75
C ALA A 286 17.10 -39.07 17.39
N ARG A 287 17.04 -39.80 18.51
CA ARG A 287 15.78 -39.97 19.27
C ARG A 287 15.40 -38.65 19.98
N PRO A 288 14.12 -38.21 19.93
CA PRO A 288 13.67 -36.98 20.57
C PRO A 288 14.08 -36.86 22.03
N GLU A 289 13.97 -37.94 22.81
CA GLU A 289 14.28 -37.94 24.24
C GLU A 289 15.79 -37.73 24.51
N GLN A 290 16.65 -38.10 23.56
CA GLN A 290 18.08 -37.83 23.65
C GLN A 290 18.39 -36.36 23.35
N ILE A 291 17.67 -35.76 22.40
CA ILE A 291 17.83 -34.35 22.03
C ILE A 291 17.32 -33.45 23.16
N VAL A 292 16.17 -33.77 23.76
CA VAL A 292 15.66 -33.08 24.96
C VAL A 292 16.70 -33.05 26.08
N LYS A 293 17.34 -34.19 26.38
CA LYS A 293 18.42 -34.25 27.39
C LYS A 293 19.65 -33.41 27.02
N ASN A 294 19.95 -33.24 25.74
CA ASN A 294 21.06 -32.41 25.29
C ASN A 294 20.71 -30.92 25.43
N ILE A 295 19.48 -30.53 25.09
CA ILE A 295 18.96 -29.17 25.28
C ILE A 295 19.00 -28.81 26.77
N GLU A 296 18.49 -29.66 27.65
CA GLU A 296 18.50 -29.44 29.11
C GLU A 296 19.92 -29.30 29.67
N ARG A 297 20.86 -30.13 29.19
CA ARG A 297 22.27 -30.02 29.58
C ARG A 297 22.89 -28.69 29.15
N ARG A 298 22.61 -28.24 27.92
CA ARG A 298 23.07 -26.94 27.43
C ARG A 298 22.46 -25.80 28.23
N ALA A 299 21.16 -25.86 28.53
CA ALA A 299 20.48 -24.88 29.36
C ALA A 299 21.11 -24.75 30.76
N GLU A 300 21.40 -25.87 31.45
CA GLU A 300 22.03 -25.79 32.77
C GLU A 300 23.46 -25.22 32.70
N ALA A 301 24.25 -25.60 31.68
CA ALA A 301 25.57 -25.03 31.46
C ALA A 301 25.53 -23.52 31.18
N GLU A 302 24.59 -23.08 30.34
CA GLU A 302 24.40 -21.65 30.03
C GLU A 302 23.89 -20.85 31.23
N LYS A 303 23.07 -21.46 32.09
CA LYS A 303 22.64 -20.85 33.36
C LYS A 303 23.83 -20.54 34.27
N GLU A 304 24.78 -21.47 34.44
CA GLU A 304 26.00 -21.22 35.21
C GLU A 304 26.88 -20.11 34.59
N LEU A 305 26.88 -19.98 33.26
CA LEU A 305 27.62 -18.92 32.56
C LEU A 305 26.95 -17.55 32.78
N LEU A 306 25.61 -17.49 32.73
CA LEU A 306 24.84 -16.27 32.98
C LEU A 306 24.97 -15.77 34.42
N GLU A 307 25.11 -16.66 35.40
CA GLU A 307 25.39 -16.29 36.79
C GLU A 307 26.75 -15.58 36.94
N LYS A 308 27.73 -15.96 36.10
CA LYS A 308 29.08 -15.36 36.10
C LYS A 308 29.13 -14.10 35.25
N ASP A 309 28.41 -14.07 34.13
CA ASP A 309 28.40 -12.99 33.15
C ASP A 309 26.99 -12.77 32.60
N PRO A 310 26.23 -11.80 33.16
CA PRO A 310 24.89 -11.48 32.68
C PRO A 310 24.82 -11.00 31.22
N GLN A 311 25.96 -10.70 30.58
CA GLN A 311 26.06 -10.30 29.17
C GLN A 311 26.60 -11.42 28.27
N TYR A 312 26.56 -12.67 28.73
CA TYR A 312 27.09 -13.83 28.01
C TYR A 312 26.50 -13.94 26.60
N TYR A 313 25.17 -13.81 26.46
CA TYR A 313 24.49 -13.94 25.17
C TYR A 313 24.82 -12.83 24.17
N GLU A 314 24.94 -11.59 24.65
CA GLU A 314 25.39 -10.46 23.84
C GLU A 314 26.81 -10.70 23.29
N LYS A 315 27.70 -11.26 24.11
CA LYS A 315 29.10 -11.53 23.74
C LYS A 315 29.24 -12.75 22.83
N SER A 316 28.39 -13.76 22.99
CA SER A 316 28.38 -14.95 22.14
C SER A 316 27.59 -14.78 20.85
N GLY A 317 26.81 -13.69 20.70
CA GLY A 317 26.02 -13.41 19.50
C GLY A 317 24.68 -14.14 19.46
N GLU A 318 24.18 -14.60 20.60
CA GLU A 318 22.93 -15.36 20.71
C GLU A 318 21.73 -14.39 20.76
N GLU A 319 21.37 -13.82 19.61
CA GLU A 319 20.38 -12.73 19.46
C GLU A 319 19.04 -12.99 20.16
N ILE A 320 18.46 -14.19 19.97
CA ILE A 320 17.16 -14.54 20.55
C ILE A 320 17.27 -14.65 22.07
N LYS A 321 18.25 -15.42 22.56
CA LYS A 321 18.46 -15.61 24.00
C LYS A 321 18.84 -14.30 24.70
N ALA A 322 19.59 -13.42 24.05
CA ALA A 322 19.94 -12.11 24.60
C ALA A 322 18.69 -11.25 24.84
N ALA A 323 17.82 -11.11 23.83
CA ALA A 323 16.58 -10.34 23.94
C ALA A 323 15.66 -10.89 25.03
N PHE A 324 15.44 -12.20 25.02
CA PHE A 324 14.66 -12.89 26.02
C PHE A 324 15.23 -12.75 27.44
N PHE A 325 16.54 -12.94 27.60
CA PHE A 325 17.19 -12.82 28.89
C PHE A 325 17.04 -11.41 29.45
N ARG A 326 17.25 -10.35 28.66
CA ARG A 326 17.07 -8.97 29.14
C ARG A 326 15.63 -8.67 29.59
N ASN A 327 14.63 -9.28 28.94
CA ASN A 327 13.22 -9.01 29.19
C ASN A 327 12.49 -10.04 30.08
N ARG A 328 13.21 -11.05 30.58
CA ARG A 328 12.67 -12.17 31.37
C ARG A 328 11.85 -11.80 32.61
N ASN A 329 12.09 -10.63 33.19
CA ASN A 329 11.36 -10.15 34.38
C ASN A 329 10.22 -9.17 34.05
N ARG A 330 10.02 -8.89 32.76
CA ARG A 330 9.10 -7.86 32.27
C ARG A 330 7.96 -8.46 31.47
N TRP A 331 8.24 -9.54 30.75
CA TRP A 331 7.25 -10.29 30.00
C TRP A 331 6.69 -11.43 30.85
N ALA A 332 5.36 -11.49 30.94
CA ALA A 332 4.63 -12.53 31.64
C ALA A 332 4.57 -13.81 30.79
N ASP A 333 3.46 -14.54 30.86
CA ASP A 333 3.16 -15.65 29.97
C ASP A 333 3.09 -15.15 28.51
N LYS A 334 3.63 -15.94 27.58
CA LYS A 334 3.80 -15.51 26.19
C LYS A 334 3.07 -16.43 25.23
N VAL A 335 2.61 -15.86 24.12
CA VAL A 335 2.46 -16.58 22.85
C VAL A 335 3.65 -16.21 21.98
N ILE A 336 4.54 -17.18 21.76
CA ILE A 336 5.78 -17.01 21.01
C ILE A 336 5.54 -17.50 19.58
N VAL A 337 5.41 -16.55 18.67
CA VAL A 337 5.28 -16.75 17.23
C VAL A 337 6.69 -16.77 16.62
N THR A 338 7.08 -17.85 15.96
CA THR A 338 8.45 -18.04 15.48
C THR A 338 8.49 -18.45 14.02
N ASP A 339 9.25 -17.69 13.23
CA ASP A 339 9.65 -18.03 11.87
C ASP A 339 10.58 -19.27 11.87
N LEU A 340 10.19 -20.31 11.14
CA LEU A 340 10.97 -21.53 10.94
C LEU A 340 11.35 -21.79 9.48
N THR A 341 11.48 -20.74 8.67
CA THR A 341 12.07 -20.84 7.34
C THR A 341 13.55 -21.23 7.38
N GLY A 342 14.08 -21.58 6.21
CA GLY A 342 15.45 -22.09 6.08
C GLY A 342 16.53 -21.13 6.58
N SER A 343 16.28 -19.82 6.56
CA SER A 343 17.18 -18.78 7.05
C SER A 343 17.26 -18.70 8.57
N MET A 344 16.20 -19.15 9.26
CA MET A 344 16.10 -19.13 10.72
C MET A 344 16.83 -20.29 11.41
N LYS A 345 17.31 -21.28 10.64
CA LYS A 345 18.04 -22.44 11.17
C LYS A 345 19.16 -22.14 12.17
N PRO A 346 20.03 -21.12 11.98
CA PRO A 346 21.07 -20.79 12.96
C PRO A 346 20.53 -20.34 14.33
N TYR A 347 19.24 -19.98 14.40
CA TYR A 347 18.63 -19.38 15.58
C TYR A 347 17.60 -20.31 16.25
N MET A 348 17.10 -21.34 15.56
CA MET A 348 16.09 -22.28 16.06
C MET A 348 16.46 -22.89 17.42
N ASP A 349 17.71 -23.31 17.58
CA ASP A 349 18.19 -23.92 18.83
C ASP A 349 18.17 -22.95 20.02
N GLN A 350 18.25 -21.64 19.77
CA GLN A 350 18.13 -20.63 20.82
C GLN A 350 16.74 -20.64 21.46
N VAL A 351 15.70 -20.91 20.66
CA VAL A 351 14.30 -21.01 21.13
C VAL A 351 14.15 -22.21 22.06
N LEU A 352 14.68 -23.37 21.65
CA LEU A 352 14.64 -24.61 22.43
C LEU A 352 15.40 -24.49 23.76
N VAL A 353 16.60 -23.91 23.73
CA VAL A 353 17.41 -23.68 24.94
C VAL A 353 16.74 -22.66 25.86
N TRP A 354 16.14 -21.62 25.30
CA TRP A 354 15.37 -20.66 26.07
C TRP A 354 14.18 -21.31 26.80
N GLN A 355 13.40 -22.15 26.11
CA GLN A 355 12.29 -22.87 26.72
C GLN A 355 12.76 -23.73 27.91
N ALA A 356 13.89 -24.43 27.75
CA ALA A 356 14.48 -25.22 28.83
C ALA A 356 14.90 -24.38 30.04
N LEU A 357 15.45 -23.19 29.82
CA LEU A 357 15.83 -22.24 30.88
C LEU A 357 14.61 -21.71 31.65
N GLN A 358 13.50 -21.49 30.94
CA GLN A 358 12.27 -20.91 31.48
C GLN A 358 11.44 -21.87 32.33
N ARG A 359 11.65 -23.19 32.23
CA ARG A 359 10.94 -24.18 33.07
C ARG A 359 11.04 -23.88 34.57
N SER A 360 12.13 -23.26 35.01
CA SER A 360 12.30 -22.85 36.41
C SER A 360 11.38 -21.70 36.86
N GLN A 361 10.88 -20.90 35.92
CA GLN A 361 10.01 -19.74 36.17
C GLN A 361 8.52 -20.10 36.16
N LYS A 362 8.15 -21.30 35.69
CA LYS A 362 6.75 -21.78 35.59
C LYS A 362 5.83 -20.85 34.79
N LEU A 363 6.35 -20.30 33.68
CA LEU A 363 5.56 -19.54 32.72
C LEU A 363 4.77 -20.48 31.81
N ASP A 364 3.55 -20.09 31.45
CA ASP A 364 2.65 -20.84 30.54
C ASP A 364 2.86 -20.38 29.08
N ASP A 365 4.10 -20.57 28.61
CA ASP A 365 4.51 -20.14 27.27
C ASP A 365 3.98 -21.10 26.20
N ARG A 366 3.24 -20.54 25.23
CA ARG A 366 2.68 -21.28 24.08
C ARG A 366 3.37 -20.88 22.80
N TYR A 367 3.41 -21.80 21.85
CA TYR A 367 4.20 -21.62 20.64
C TYR A 367 3.34 -21.74 19.37
N LEU A 368 3.61 -20.83 18.43
CA LEU A 368 3.11 -20.90 17.07
C LEU A 368 4.30 -20.79 16.13
N PHE A 369 4.49 -21.79 15.28
CA PHE A 369 5.55 -21.78 14.28
C PHE A 369 4.97 -21.56 12.89
N PHE A 370 5.69 -20.84 12.03
CA PHE A 370 5.31 -20.66 10.64
C PHE A 370 6.46 -20.89 9.67
N ASN A 371 6.16 -21.29 8.43
CA ASN A 371 7.14 -21.70 7.42
C ASN A 371 6.78 -21.24 5.99
N ASP A 372 5.99 -20.17 5.86
CA ASP A 372 5.61 -19.61 4.57
C ASP A 372 4.75 -20.57 3.71
N GLY A 373 3.76 -21.22 4.33
CA GLY A 373 2.70 -21.97 3.62
C GLY A 373 3.00 -23.42 3.25
N ASP A 374 3.78 -24.17 4.06
CA ASP A 374 4.04 -25.61 3.90
C ASP A 374 4.57 -26.03 2.51
N ALA A 375 5.44 -25.19 1.92
CA ALA A 375 6.01 -25.40 0.59
C ALA A 375 4.97 -25.59 -0.53
N ALA A 376 3.73 -25.15 -0.31
CA ALA A 376 2.72 -25.14 -1.34
C ALA A 376 3.15 -24.15 -2.44
N ALA A 377 3.30 -24.65 -3.67
CA ALA A 377 3.64 -23.83 -4.82
C ALA A 377 2.57 -22.73 -4.97
N ASP A 378 2.96 -21.49 -4.68
CA ASP A 378 2.17 -20.28 -4.89
C ASP A 378 0.87 -20.14 -4.06
N ASN A 379 0.82 -20.59 -2.79
CA ASN A 379 -0.32 -20.25 -1.90
C ASN A 379 -0.45 -18.74 -1.56
N HIS A 380 0.41 -17.90 -2.13
CA HIS A 380 0.31 -16.45 -2.11
C HIS A 380 -0.80 -15.89 -3.02
N GLU A 381 -1.81 -16.68 -3.42
CA GLU A 381 -2.90 -16.18 -4.29
C GLU A 381 -3.85 -15.20 -3.56
N ALA A 382 -3.96 -15.29 -2.23
CA ALA A 382 -4.79 -14.38 -1.42
C ALA A 382 -4.16 -14.04 -0.06
N LEU A 383 -4.12 -12.75 0.28
CA LEU A 383 -3.64 -12.26 1.58
C LEU A 383 -4.35 -12.96 2.75
N GLY A 384 -3.57 -13.47 3.70
CA GLY A 384 -4.06 -14.13 4.92
C GLY A 384 -4.56 -15.56 4.72
N GLN A 385 -4.10 -16.24 3.67
CA GLN A 385 -4.42 -17.64 3.37
C GLN A 385 -3.17 -18.44 2.96
N ALA A 386 -1.97 -17.98 3.33
CA ALA A 386 -0.75 -18.69 3.01
C ALA A 386 -0.69 -20.05 3.72
N GLY A 387 -1.19 -20.12 4.96
CA GLY A 387 -1.15 -21.32 5.78
C GLY A 387 0.22 -21.56 6.42
N GLY A 388 0.60 -22.82 6.60
CA GLY A 388 1.89 -23.16 7.22
C GLY A 388 2.00 -22.74 8.68
N LEU A 389 0.87 -22.70 9.41
CA LEU A 389 0.82 -22.32 10.83
C LEU A 389 0.70 -23.58 11.70
N HIS A 390 1.62 -23.72 12.63
CA HIS A 390 1.80 -24.93 13.43
C HIS A 390 1.79 -24.57 14.92
N PHE A 391 0.65 -24.76 15.56
CA PHE A 391 0.44 -24.39 16.96
C PHE A 391 0.72 -25.55 17.92
N THR A 392 1.23 -25.22 19.11
CA THR A 392 1.32 -26.12 20.26
C THR A 392 0.97 -25.38 21.56
N GLU A 393 0.03 -25.94 22.32
CA GLU A 393 -0.36 -25.44 23.65
C GLU A 393 0.63 -25.90 24.74
N GLY A 394 1.40 -26.97 24.49
CA GLY A 394 2.31 -27.51 25.46
C GLY A 394 3.59 -26.70 25.60
N ASP A 395 3.95 -26.42 26.86
CA ASP A 395 5.24 -25.86 27.29
C ASP A 395 6.30 -26.96 27.49
N GLU A 396 5.93 -28.23 27.33
CA GLU A 396 6.86 -29.34 27.42
C GLU A 396 7.84 -29.32 26.24
N LEU A 397 9.13 -29.35 26.57
CA LEU A 397 10.22 -29.17 25.61
C LEU A 397 10.15 -30.18 24.44
N GLU A 398 9.72 -31.42 24.70
CA GLU A 398 9.58 -32.44 23.66
C GLU A 398 8.46 -32.11 22.67
N GLU A 399 7.34 -31.56 23.14
CA GLU A 399 6.23 -31.16 22.27
C GLU A 399 6.62 -29.99 21.38
N VAL A 400 7.26 -28.98 21.95
CA VAL A 400 7.83 -27.84 21.23
C VAL A 400 8.81 -28.32 20.16
N LEU A 401 9.75 -29.19 20.53
CA LEU A 401 10.76 -29.77 19.63
C LEU A 401 10.13 -30.54 18.46
N LEU A 402 9.14 -31.38 18.73
CA LEU A 402 8.46 -32.16 17.71
C LEU A 402 7.62 -31.27 16.79
N LYS A 403 6.98 -30.24 17.33
CA LYS A 403 6.23 -29.26 16.54
C LYS A 403 7.15 -28.46 15.62
N MET A 404 8.29 -27.96 16.13
CA MET A 404 9.30 -27.29 15.30
C MET A 404 9.77 -28.20 14.14
N ARG A 405 9.99 -29.49 14.42
CA ARG A 405 10.37 -30.47 13.40
C ARG A 405 9.28 -30.67 12.36
N GLU A 406 8.02 -30.79 12.79
CA GLU A 406 6.87 -30.92 11.90
C GLU A 406 6.79 -29.73 10.92
N THR A 407 6.88 -28.51 11.45
CA THR A 407 6.87 -27.27 10.66
C THR A 407 7.99 -27.24 9.63
N VAL A 408 9.22 -27.52 10.06
CA VAL A 408 10.40 -27.52 9.18
C VAL A 408 10.30 -28.60 8.09
N LEU A 409 9.68 -29.76 8.37
CA LEU A 409 9.47 -30.82 7.39
C LEU A 409 8.33 -30.52 6.42
N ALA A 410 7.32 -29.76 6.86
CA ALA A 410 6.21 -29.35 6.01
C ALA A 410 6.66 -28.35 4.93
N GLY A 411 7.65 -27.52 5.23
CA GLY A 411 8.26 -26.60 4.27
C GLY A 411 9.42 -25.83 4.87
N PHE A 412 10.38 -25.45 4.03
CA PHE A 412 11.54 -24.64 4.45
C PHE A 412 11.42 -23.17 4.03
N GLY A 413 10.25 -22.72 3.58
CA GLY A 413 10.06 -21.42 2.96
C GLY A 413 10.79 -21.27 1.61
N GLY A 414 10.37 -20.28 0.82
CA GLY A 414 10.99 -19.89 -0.45
C GLY A 414 11.99 -18.73 -0.29
N SER A 415 12.41 -18.11 -1.40
CA SER A 415 13.11 -16.81 -1.38
C SER A 415 12.13 -15.64 -1.35
N SER A 416 10.94 -15.85 -0.79
CA SER A 416 9.80 -14.95 -0.87
C SER A 416 9.67 -14.16 0.43
N PRO A 417 8.97 -13.01 0.40
CA PRO A 417 8.53 -12.33 1.62
C PRO A 417 7.67 -13.27 2.50
N GLU A 418 7.72 -13.10 3.82
CA GLU A 418 7.18 -14.02 4.84
C GLU A 418 5.72 -13.71 5.24
N ASN A 419 4.98 -14.69 5.77
CA ASN A 419 3.59 -14.53 6.23
C ASN A 419 3.45 -14.19 7.75
N ASP A 420 4.26 -13.26 8.25
CA ASP A 420 4.33 -12.91 9.68
C ASP A 420 2.99 -12.44 10.25
N LEU A 421 2.19 -11.63 9.51
CA LEU A 421 0.96 -11.06 10.08
C LEU A 421 -0.15 -12.11 10.20
N GLU A 422 -0.24 -13.06 9.29
CA GLU A 422 -1.14 -14.21 9.40
C GLU A 422 -0.82 -15.00 10.68
N ALA A 423 0.46 -15.30 10.90
CA ALA A 423 0.93 -15.99 12.10
C ALA A 423 0.68 -15.17 13.38
N LEU A 424 0.93 -13.86 13.36
CA LEU A 424 0.66 -12.96 14.48
C LEU A 424 -0.83 -12.83 14.80
N LEU A 425 -1.70 -12.77 13.79
CA LEU A 425 -3.15 -12.73 14.00
C LEU A 425 -3.66 -14.03 14.63
N ALA A 426 -3.13 -15.17 14.19
CA ALA A 426 -3.42 -16.47 14.80
C ALA A 426 -2.91 -16.54 16.25
N GLY A 427 -1.68 -16.07 16.52
CA GLY A 427 -1.14 -16.00 17.88
C GLY A 427 -1.92 -15.07 18.79
N ALA A 428 -2.33 -13.89 18.27
CA ALA A 428 -3.14 -12.92 18.99
C ALA A 428 -4.52 -13.48 19.38
N ALA A 429 -5.12 -14.32 18.54
CA ALA A 429 -6.40 -14.97 18.82
C ALA A 429 -6.30 -15.99 19.97
N SER A 430 -5.10 -16.47 20.28
CA SER A 430 -4.83 -17.43 21.36
C SER A 430 -4.39 -16.77 22.67
N LEU A 431 -4.28 -15.44 22.76
CA LEU A 431 -3.87 -14.75 23.98
C LEU A 431 -4.93 -14.85 25.09
N ASN A 432 -4.49 -15.12 26.31
CA ASN A 432 -5.22 -14.90 27.55
C ASN A 432 -5.00 -13.46 28.05
N PRO A 433 -5.86 -12.96 28.97
CA PRO A 433 -5.67 -11.63 29.55
C PRO A 433 -4.33 -11.51 30.31
N GLY A 434 -3.47 -10.61 29.84
CA GLY A 434 -2.16 -10.35 30.45
C GLY A 434 -0.99 -11.03 29.73
N ASP A 435 -1.28 -11.88 28.75
CA ASP A 435 -0.23 -12.51 27.95
C ASP A 435 0.44 -11.52 27.01
N GLU A 436 1.72 -11.77 26.75
CA GLU A 436 2.53 -11.03 25.80
C GLU A 436 2.56 -11.76 24.45
N LEU A 437 2.49 -11.02 23.35
CA LEU A 437 2.69 -11.56 22.00
C LEU A 437 4.12 -11.28 21.54
N VAL A 438 4.90 -12.34 21.31
CA VAL A 438 6.29 -12.24 20.89
C VAL A 438 6.45 -12.79 19.48
N LEU A 439 7.08 -12.04 18.59
CA LEU A 439 7.51 -12.51 17.27
C LEU A 439 9.02 -12.74 17.28
N ILE A 440 9.47 -13.88 16.77
CA ILE A 440 10.85 -14.15 16.42
C ILE A 440 10.91 -14.27 14.90
N ALA A 441 11.64 -13.35 14.25
CA ALA A 441 11.63 -13.24 12.80
C ALA A 441 13.00 -12.96 12.19
N ASP A 442 13.12 -13.31 10.91
CA ASP A 442 14.27 -13.02 10.08
C ASP A 442 14.31 -11.54 9.68
N ASN A 443 15.34 -10.82 10.13
CA ASN A 443 15.52 -9.41 9.82
C ASN A 443 15.73 -9.12 8.32
N TYR A 444 16.14 -10.09 7.51
CA TYR A 444 16.43 -9.84 6.10
C TYR A 444 15.22 -10.04 5.16
N SER A 445 14.18 -10.70 5.64
CA SER A 445 12.97 -10.94 4.86
C SER A 445 11.99 -9.77 4.98
N ASP A 446 11.36 -9.40 3.85
CA ASP A 446 10.20 -8.51 3.88
C ASP A 446 8.98 -9.32 4.33
N VAL A 447 8.01 -8.65 4.94
CA VAL A 447 6.74 -9.19 5.38
C VAL A 447 5.73 -9.07 4.24
N TRP A 448 5.35 -10.20 3.64
CA TRP A 448 4.46 -10.27 2.49
C TRP A 448 3.09 -9.67 2.76
N ASP A 449 2.53 -10.04 3.91
CA ASP A 449 1.16 -9.78 4.31
C ASP A 449 1.02 -8.55 5.23
N ILE A 450 1.95 -7.60 5.11
CA ILE A 450 1.97 -6.37 5.91
C ILE A 450 0.65 -5.58 5.85
N GLU A 451 -0.14 -5.73 4.79
CA GLU A 451 -1.47 -5.14 4.65
C GLU A 451 -2.48 -5.62 5.72
N LEU A 452 -2.24 -6.78 6.34
CA LEU A 452 -3.03 -7.33 7.44
C LEU A 452 -2.74 -6.64 8.78
N LEU A 453 -1.66 -5.85 8.90
CA LEU A 453 -1.28 -5.15 10.13
C LEU A 453 -2.41 -4.27 10.70
N LYS A 454 -3.30 -3.74 9.83
CA LYS A 454 -4.49 -2.96 10.26
C LYS A 454 -5.47 -3.75 11.14
N ASN A 455 -5.39 -5.09 11.13
CA ASN A 455 -6.24 -5.98 11.91
C ASN A 455 -5.60 -6.36 13.26
N LEU A 456 -4.32 -6.08 13.47
CA LEU A 456 -3.58 -6.46 14.67
C LEU A 456 -3.59 -5.31 15.70
N ASN A 457 -4.24 -5.54 16.84
CA ASN A 457 -4.53 -4.50 17.84
C ASN A 457 -3.92 -4.79 19.23
N VAL A 458 -3.03 -5.78 19.32
CA VAL A 458 -2.29 -6.14 20.53
C VAL A 458 -0.82 -5.75 20.37
N PRO A 459 -0.12 -5.30 21.42
CA PRO A 459 1.32 -5.03 21.35
C PRO A 459 2.10 -6.28 20.92
N VAL A 460 3.09 -6.11 20.03
CA VAL A 460 3.97 -7.19 19.57
C VAL A 460 5.42 -6.89 19.95
N HIS A 461 6.05 -7.78 20.70
CA HIS A 461 7.48 -7.74 20.99
C HIS A 461 8.24 -8.53 19.92
N ILE A 462 9.01 -7.85 19.07
CA ILE A 462 9.68 -8.47 17.92
C ILE A 462 11.15 -8.66 18.24
N ILE A 463 11.60 -9.91 18.27
CA ILE A 463 13.00 -10.31 18.39
C ILE A 463 13.52 -10.60 16.98
N LEU A 464 14.53 -9.85 16.55
CA LEU A 464 15.07 -9.94 15.19
C LEU A 464 16.38 -10.71 15.15
N ALA A 465 16.40 -11.72 14.29
CA ALA A 465 17.60 -12.47 13.95
C ALA A 465 18.29 -11.85 12.74
N GLY A 466 19.61 -11.61 12.81
CA GLY A 466 20.41 -11.09 11.72
C GLY A 466 20.44 -9.57 11.62
N THR A 467 20.63 -8.86 12.73
CA THR A 467 20.50 -7.38 12.78
C THR A 467 21.76 -6.60 12.40
N ARG A 468 22.83 -7.29 11.97
CA ARG A 468 24.16 -6.72 11.69
C ARG A 468 24.14 -5.52 10.74
N TYR A 469 23.28 -5.55 9.72
CA TYR A 469 23.18 -4.49 8.71
C TYR A 469 22.02 -3.52 8.96
N GLY A 470 21.53 -3.47 10.19
CA GLY A 470 20.41 -2.65 10.62
C GLY A 470 19.11 -3.44 10.61
N VAL A 471 18.14 -2.90 11.33
CA VAL A 471 16.79 -3.43 11.46
C VAL A 471 15.97 -3.19 10.19
N ASN A 472 15.18 -4.17 9.77
CA ASN A 472 14.17 -4.01 8.72
C ASN A 472 13.04 -3.08 9.17
N GLU A 473 12.76 -2.11 8.32
CA GLU A 473 11.80 -1.02 8.50
C GLU A 473 10.36 -1.51 8.75
N GLN A 474 9.98 -2.67 8.21
CA GLN A 474 8.63 -3.23 8.35
C GLN A 474 8.37 -3.73 9.77
N TYR A 475 9.36 -4.31 10.45
CA TYR A 475 9.22 -4.70 11.86
C TYR A 475 9.14 -3.49 12.79
N LEU A 476 9.81 -2.39 12.46
CA LEU A 476 9.60 -1.12 13.17
C LEU A 476 8.17 -0.59 12.97
N GLU A 477 7.62 -0.70 11.76
CA GLU A 477 6.23 -0.34 11.44
C GLU A 477 5.23 -1.20 12.25
N ILE A 478 5.43 -2.52 12.33
CA ILE A 478 4.61 -3.44 13.13
C ILE A 478 4.64 -3.04 14.60
N ALA A 479 5.82 -2.91 15.20
CA ALA A 479 5.97 -2.55 16.61
C ALA A 479 5.40 -1.15 16.93
N TRP A 480 5.62 -0.16 16.05
CA TRP A 480 5.04 1.17 16.19
C TRP A 480 3.52 1.16 16.17
N LYS A 481 2.93 0.45 15.19
CA LYS A 481 1.48 0.41 14.99
C LYS A 481 0.76 -0.30 16.14
N THR A 482 1.32 -1.41 16.59
CA THR A 482 0.80 -2.23 17.69
C THR A 482 1.07 -1.62 19.06
N GLY A 483 2.10 -0.77 19.17
CA GLY A 483 2.60 -0.26 20.46
C GLY A 483 3.48 -1.25 21.21
N GLY A 484 4.02 -2.24 20.51
CA GLY A 484 5.04 -3.13 21.04
C GLY A 484 6.46 -2.58 20.82
N SER A 485 7.41 -3.48 20.61
CA SER A 485 8.84 -3.16 20.64
C SER A 485 9.66 -4.02 19.67
N VAL A 486 10.88 -3.59 19.38
CA VAL A 486 11.86 -4.37 18.61
C VAL A 486 13.09 -4.64 19.47
N HIS A 487 13.63 -5.85 19.39
CA HIS A 487 14.76 -6.32 20.18
C HIS A 487 15.83 -6.88 19.27
N THR A 488 17.06 -6.41 19.47
CA THR A 488 18.25 -6.84 18.74
C THR A 488 19.21 -7.55 19.70
N LEU A 489 20.39 -7.95 19.21
CA LEU A 489 21.43 -8.55 20.06
C LEU A 489 21.69 -7.74 21.34
N THR A 490 21.74 -6.40 21.24
CA THR A 490 22.25 -5.53 22.33
C THR A 490 21.31 -4.40 22.74
N GLN A 491 20.19 -4.20 22.04
CA GLN A 491 19.32 -3.05 22.25
C GLN A 491 17.85 -3.48 22.23
N ASP A 492 17.08 -2.91 23.16
CA ASP A 492 15.62 -3.00 23.25
C ASP A 492 15.00 -1.65 22.85
N ILE A 493 14.11 -1.65 21.86
CA ILE A 493 13.52 -0.46 21.23
C ILE A 493 12.01 -0.44 21.52
N GLU A 494 11.62 0.21 22.62
CA GLU A 494 10.28 0.02 23.21
C GLU A 494 9.30 1.17 22.98
N GLU A 495 9.82 2.39 22.83
CA GLU A 495 8.99 3.58 22.80
C GLU A 495 8.67 4.04 21.37
N LEU A 496 8.63 3.11 20.40
CA LEU A 496 8.40 3.43 18.99
C LEU A 496 7.13 4.24 18.81
N LYS A 497 6.04 3.87 19.47
CA LYS A 497 4.72 4.55 19.37
C LYS A 497 4.76 6.03 19.76
N LYS A 498 5.79 6.50 20.49
CA LYS A 498 5.96 7.92 20.84
C LYS A 498 6.56 8.76 19.71
N LEU A 499 7.14 8.13 18.69
CA LEU A 499 7.74 8.83 17.55
C LEU A 499 6.66 9.49 16.68
N ALA A 500 6.83 10.78 16.47
CA ALA A 500 6.01 11.59 15.60
C ALA A 500 6.59 11.68 14.18
N GLU A 501 5.82 12.28 13.27
CA GLU A 501 6.26 12.52 11.90
C GLU A 501 7.58 13.30 11.84
N GLY A 502 8.58 12.74 11.16
CA GLY A 502 9.90 13.34 10.99
C GLY A 502 10.88 13.05 12.12
N ASP A 503 10.44 12.45 13.24
CA ASP A 503 11.34 12.04 14.32
C ASP A 503 12.34 10.99 13.83
N THR A 504 13.50 10.96 14.49
CA THR A 504 14.56 9.99 14.19
C THR A 504 14.94 9.17 15.39
N ILE A 505 15.26 7.90 15.17
CA ILE A 505 15.76 6.97 16.18
C ILE A 505 17.06 6.33 15.73
N GLU A 506 17.97 6.08 16.66
CA GLU A 506 19.23 5.37 16.43
C GLU A 506 19.11 3.94 16.95
N ILE A 507 19.45 2.98 16.08
CA ILE A 507 19.43 1.55 16.38
C ILE A 507 20.77 0.97 15.91
N GLY A 508 21.61 0.59 16.87
CA GLY A 508 23.01 0.27 16.62
C GLY A 508 23.73 1.41 15.89
N ALA A 509 24.38 1.10 14.76
CA ALA A 509 25.09 2.09 13.93
C ALA A 509 24.20 2.81 12.91
N TYR A 510 22.89 2.57 12.92
CA TYR A 510 21.97 3.03 11.90
C TYR A 510 20.94 4.00 12.45
N ARG A 511 20.51 4.93 11.61
CA ARG A 511 19.49 5.93 11.95
C ARG A 511 18.26 5.72 11.09
N TYR A 512 17.09 5.85 11.71
CA TYR A 512 15.79 5.68 11.08
C TYR A 512 14.97 6.95 11.27
N ARG A 513 14.19 7.32 10.25
CA ARG A 513 13.23 8.43 10.29
C ARG A 513 11.81 7.90 10.18
N MET A 514 10.91 8.38 11.03
CA MET A 514 9.49 8.10 10.96
C MET A 514 8.83 8.99 9.89
N SER A 515 8.08 8.39 8.96
CA SER A 515 7.28 9.12 7.97
C SER A 515 6.01 8.38 7.57
N ASN A 516 4.85 8.99 7.82
CA ASN A 516 3.51 8.51 7.52
C ASN A 516 3.26 7.05 7.94
N GLY A 517 3.65 6.71 9.17
CA GLY A 517 3.48 5.34 9.70
C GLY A 517 4.60 4.37 9.34
N LYS A 518 5.56 4.77 8.49
CA LYS A 518 6.67 3.92 8.03
C LYS A 518 8.01 4.41 8.58
N PHE A 519 8.95 3.49 8.73
CA PHE A 519 10.32 3.78 9.13
C PHE A 519 11.25 3.74 7.95
N LEU A 520 12.25 4.61 7.96
CA LEU A 520 13.14 4.80 6.82
C LEU A 520 14.57 4.91 7.30
N LYS A 521 15.39 3.93 6.93
CA LYS A 521 16.82 3.97 7.15
C LYS A 521 17.41 5.15 6.37
N ILE A 522 18.04 6.06 7.09
CA ILE A 522 18.73 7.22 6.56
C ILE A 522 20.23 7.08 6.79
N SER A 523 21.03 7.56 5.84
CA SER A 523 22.48 7.61 5.98
C SER A 523 22.85 8.53 7.16
N GLY A 524 23.81 8.11 7.98
CA GLY A 524 24.40 8.99 8.99
C GLY A 524 24.94 10.25 8.31
N THR A 525 24.64 11.40 8.89
CA THR A 525 25.20 12.71 8.51
C THR A 525 26.70 12.74 8.58
#